data_AF-U4TZI1-F1
#
_entry.id   AF-U4TZI1-F1
#
_cell.length_a   1.000
_cell.length_b   1.000
_cell.length_c   1.000
_cell.angle_alpha   90.00
_cell.angle_beta   90.00
_cell.angle_gamma   90.00
#
_symmetry.space_group_name_H-M   'P 1'
#
loop_
_entity.id
_entity.type
_entity.pdbx_description
1 polymer ?
#
loop_
_entity_poly.entity_id
_entity_poly.type
_entity_poly.pdbx_seq_one_letter_code
_entity_poly.pdbx_strand_id
1 'polypeptide(L)'
;MLIYESVINRSKSVNTEQISQLIVLSAKLVKMGKIFLEHMGGTRLFSCARCDTNLTNRSELISTRFTGATGRAFLFNRVVNLTYSEVQDRVMLTGRHMVRDVSCKSCDSKLGWMYEFATEDNQKYKEGRVILERALVAESDGMDERSFYERRRNN
;
A
#
# COMPACT_ATOMS: atom_id res chain seq x y z
N MET A 1 -61.41 -36.96 0.50
CA MET A 1 -61.16 -36.90 1.95
C MET A 1 -59.98 -37.81 2.25
N LEU A 2 -58.79 -37.19 2.38
CA LEU A 2 -57.51 -37.73 2.85
C LEU A 2 -56.94 -38.86 1.96
N ILE A 3 -55.68 -38.89 1.49
CA ILE A 3 -54.39 -38.44 2.03
C ILE A 3 -53.41 -38.40 0.83
N TYR A 4 -52.61 -37.34 0.65
CA TYR A 4 -51.18 -37.39 0.25
C TYR A 4 -50.65 -35.95 0.07
N GLU A 5 -50.24 -35.36 1.20
CA GLU A 5 -49.28 -34.27 1.24
C GLU A 5 -47.86 -34.84 1.11
N SER A 6 -47.11 -34.43 0.09
CA SER A 6 -45.63 -34.38 0.01
C SER A 6 -45.29 -34.23 -1.47
N VAL A 7 -44.96 -33.05 -2.01
CA VAL A 7 -43.69 -32.36 -1.79
C VAL A 7 -43.95 -30.85 -1.86
N ILE A 8 -44.17 -30.24 -0.70
CA ILE A 8 -43.99 -28.81 -0.48
C ILE A 8 -42.51 -28.56 -0.18
N ASN A 9 -41.95 -27.49 -0.74
CA ASN A 9 -40.69 -26.83 -0.38
C ASN A 9 -39.36 -27.55 -0.68
N ARG A 10 -38.78 -27.21 -1.83
CA ARG A 10 -37.32 -27.05 -1.96
C ARG A 10 -36.95 -25.79 -2.76
N SER A 11 -37.54 -24.66 -2.39
CA SER A 11 -36.88 -23.37 -2.61
C SER A 11 -35.71 -23.29 -1.64
N LYS A 12 -34.52 -23.72 -2.06
CA LYS A 12 -33.29 -23.35 -1.36
C LYS A 12 -33.15 -21.84 -1.54
N SER A 13 -33.60 -21.10 -0.53
CA SER A 13 -33.32 -19.69 -0.35
C SER A 13 -31.82 -19.50 -0.50
N VAL A 14 -31.41 -18.90 -1.62
CA VAL A 14 -30.05 -18.38 -1.73
C VAL A 14 -29.95 -17.34 -0.62
N ASN A 15 -29.13 -17.63 0.39
CA ASN A 15 -29.00 -16.77 1.57
C ASN A 15 -28.57 -15.38 1.08
N THR A 16 -29.33 -14.34 1.42
CA THR A 16 -29.06 -12.96 1.02
C THR A 16 -27.68 -12.51 1.47
N GLU A 17 -27.13 -13.10 2.53
CA GLU A 17 -25.75 -12.88 2.97
C GLU A 17 -24.69 -13.49 2.04
N GLN A 18 -24.97 -14.63 1.40
CA GLN A 18 -24.06 -15.18 0.40
C GLN A 18 -24.08 -14.37 -0.90
N ILE A 19 -25.24 -13.82 -1.28
CA ILE A 19 -25.36 -12.92 -2.44
C ILE A 19 -24.64 -11.60 -2.17
N SER A 20 -24.81 -11.02 -0.98
CA SER A 20 -24.12 -9.78 -0.61
C SER A 20 -22.60 -9.99 -0.52
N GLN A 21 -22.14 -11.12 0.01
CA GLN A 21 -20.71 -11.47 -0.01
C GLN A 21 -20.18 -11.65 -1.44
N LEU A 22 -20.92 -12.31 -2.34
CA LEU A 22 -20.51 -12.48 -3.75
C LEU A 22 -20.47 -11.14 -4.51
N ILE A 23 -21.42 -10.23 -4.26
CA ILE A 23 -21.48 -8.90 -4.88
C ILE A 23 -20.33 -8.01 -4.39
N VAL A 24 -20.00 -8.05 -3.09
CA VAL A 24 -18.82 -7.36 -2.55
C VAL A 24 -17.52 -7.96 -3.13
N LEU A 25 -17.48 -9.27 -3.32
CA LEU A 25 -16.34 -9.96 -3.94
C LEU A 25 -16.19 -9.59 -5.43
N SER A 26 -17.30 -9.49 -6.19
CA SER A 26 -17.29 -9.12 -7.60
C SER A 26 -16.99 -7.64 -7.83
N ALA A 27 -17.46 -6.76 -6.95
CA ALA A 27 -17.12 -5.33 -6.96
C ALA A 27 -15.62 -5.10 -6.66
N LYS A 28 -15.01 -5.94 -5.81
CA LYS A 28 -13.55 -5.95 -5.61
C LYS A 28 -12.77 -6.43 -6.83
N LEU A 29 -13.37 -7.27 -7.68
CA LEU A 29 -12.70 -7.94 -8.81
C LEU A 29 -12.61 -7.09 -10.09
N VAL A 30 -13.23 -5.91 -10.14
CA VAL A 30 -13.30 -5.17 -11.41
C VAL A 30 -13.01 -3.67 -11.25
N LYS A 31 -11.72 -3.31 -11.06
CA LYS A 31 -11.20 -1.98 -11.43
C LYS A 31 -11.12 -1.90 -12.97
N MET A 32 -12.23 -1.68 -13.71
CA MET A 32 -12.21 -1.51 -15.18
C MET A 32 -11.63 -0.14 -15.60
N GLY A 33 -10.34 0.08 -15.39
CA GLY A 33 -9.64 1.28 -15.83
C GLY A 33 -8.13 1.06 -15.92
N LYS A 34 -7.47 1.78 -16.83
CA LYS A 34 -6.00 1.80 -16.88
C LYS A 34 -5.48 2.49 -15.61
N ILE A 35 -4.66 1.79 -14.84
CA ILE A 35 -4.00 2.37 -13.66
C ILE A 35 -2.77 3.13 -14.15
N PHE A 36 -2.76 4.46 -13.97
CA PHE A 36 -1.56 5.26 -14.18
C PHE A 36 -0.64 5.11 -12.97
N LEU A 37 0.55 4.59 -13.21
CA LEU A 37 1.63 4.44 -12.24
C LEU A 37 2.75 5.43 -12.56
N GLU A 38 3.23 6.11 -11.53
CA GLU A 38 4.39 7.00 -11.62
C GLU A 38 5.68 6.20 -11.38
N HIS A 39 6.79 6.63 -11.97
CA HIS A 39 8.09 6.02 -11.73
C HIS A 39 9.07 7.09 -11.23
N MET A 40 9.62 6.89 -10.03
CA MET A 40 10.47 7.88 -9.36
C MET A 40 11.86 8.05 -9.97
N GLY A 41 12.32 7.06 -10.75
CA GLY A 41 13.65 7.06 -11.34
C GLY A 41 14.77 7.03 -10.29
N GLY A 42 16.01 7.16 -10.75
CA GLY A 42 17.20 7.11 -9.89
C GLY A 42 17.89 5.75 -9.88
N THR A 43 19.02 5.68 -9.18
CA THR A 43 19.98 4.56 -9.25
C THR A 43 19.66 3.42 -8.30
N ARG A 44 18.84 3.65 -7.28
CA ARG A 44 18.35 2.62 -6.35
C ARG A 44 16.90 2.86 -6.03
N LEU A 45 16.07 1.86 -6.28
CA LEU A 45 14.63 1.92 -6.24
C LEU A 45 14.08 1.04 -5.11
N PHE A 46 12.95 1.45 -4.57
CA PHE A 46 12.14 0.64 -3.68
C PHE A 46 10.82 0.32 -4.38
N SER A 47 10.47 -0.96 -4.43
CA SER A 47 9.24 -1.47 -5.04
C SER A 47 8.41 -2.28 -4.04
N CYS A 48 7.12 -2.46 -4.34
CA CYS A 48 6.26 -3.33 -3.57
C CYS A 48 6.72 -4.79 -3.71
N ALA A 49 7.05 -5.46 -2.60
CA ALA A 49 7.57 -6.83 -2.65
C ALA A 49 6.57 -7.88 -3.17
N ARG A 50 5.28 -7.53 -3.29
CA ARG A 50 4.23 -8.43 -3.81
C ARG A 50 4.05 -8.35 -5.34
N CYS A 51 4.26 -7.18 -5.93
CA CYS A 51 3.86 -6.92 -7.33
C CYS A 51 4.82 -6.01 -8.09
N ASP A 52 5.98 -5.71 -7.51
CA ASP A 52 7.08 -4.93 -8.10
C ASP A 52 6.72 -3.50 -8.54
N THR A 53 5.55 -3.00 -8.16
CA THR A 53 5.17 -1.60 -8.41
C THR A 53 6.19 -0.66 -7.77
N ASN A 54 6.77 0.25 -8.56
CA ASN A 54 7.70 1.26 -8.08
C ASN A 54 7.04 2.15 -7.02
N LEU A 55 7.73 2.41 -5.91
CA LEU A 55 7.20 3.20 -4.81
C LEU A 55 8.04 4.45 -4.56
N THR A 56 9.36 4.30 -4.51
CA THR A 56 10.27 5.41 -4.23
C THR A 56 11.70 5.06 -4.65
N ASN A 57 12.66 5.93 -4.33
CA ASN A 57 14.07 5.74 -4.60
C ASN A 57 14.92 6.11 -3.38
N ARG A 58 16.22 5.86 -3.48
CA ARG A 58 17.16 6.11 -2.38
C ARG A 58 17.31 7.58 -2.00
N SER A 59 17.14 8.51 -2.93
CA SER A 59 17.25 9.95 -2.64
C SER A 59 16.13 10.46 -1.73
N GLU A 60 14.97 9.79 -1.73
CA GLU A 60 13.85 10.16 -0.84
C GLU A 60 13.98 9.57 0.57
N LEU A 61 14.97 8.71 0.84
CA LEU A 61 15.13 8.08 2.14
C LEU A 61 15.66 9.09 3.18
N ILE A 62 14.87 9.33 4.23
CA ILE A 62 15.23 10.20 5.34
C ILE A 62 15.94 9.41 6.45
N SER A 63 15.39 8.27 6.85
CA SER A 63 15.93 7.50 7.99
C SER A 63 15.58 6.02 7.93
N THR A 64 16.50 5.19 8.41
CA THR A 64 16.34 3.73 8.54
C THR A 64 16.10 3.25 9.97
N ARG A 65 15.96 4.19 10.92
CA ARG A 65 15.89 3.92 12.36
C ARG A 65 14.45 3.78 12.88
N PHE A 66 13.49 3.55 11.99
CA PHE A 66 12.09 3.38 12.34
C PHE A 66 11.74 1.90 12.49
N THR A 67 10.65 1.63 13.21
CA THR A 67 10.11 0.30 13.45
C THR A 67 8.61 0.29 13.18
N GLY A 68 8.13 -0.73 12.48
CA GLY A 68 6.73 -1.02 12.24
C GLY A 68 6.34 -2.41 12.74
N ALA A 69 5.21 -2.93 12.28
CA ALA A 69 4.66 -4.19 12.78
C ALA A 69 5.54 -5.39 12.41
N THR A 70 6.22 -5.35 11.27
CA THR A 70 7.13 -6.41 10.77
C THR A 70 8.60 -6.15 11.10
N GLY A 71 8.89 -5.24 12.05
CA GLY A 71 10.24 -4.90 12.47
C GLY A 71 10.76 -3.63 11.81
N ARG A 72 11.97 -3.64 11.23
CA ARG A 72 12.61 -2.42 10.70
C ARG A 72 11.77 -1.77 9.60
N ALA A 73 11.69 -0.45 9.65
CA ALA A 73 10.99 0.37 8.66
C ALA A 73 11.82 1.59 8.26
N PHE A 74 11.45 2.17 7.13
CA PHE A 74 12.14 3.29 6.49
C PHE A 74 11.21 4.51 6.43
N LEU A 75 11.74 5.68 6.77
CA LEU A 75 11.05 6.95 6.61
C LEU A 75 11.48 7.59 5.29
N PHE A 76 10.51 7.90 4.44
CA PHE A 76 10.72 8.52 3.15
C PHE A 76 10.05 9.90 3.07
N ASN A 77 10.68 10.79 2.31
CA ASN A 77 10.19 12.12 1.98
C ASN A 77 9.02 12.06 0.99
N ARG A 78 9.15 11.25 -0.08
CA ARG A 78 8.11 11.05 -1.09
C ARG A 78 7.99 9.57 -1.48
N VAL A 79 6.75 9.11 -1.62
CA VAL A 79 6.40 7.76 -2.10
C VAL A 79 5.21 7.86 -3.04
N VAL A 80 5.29 7.21 -4.20
CA VAL A 80 4.26 7.20 -5.24
C VAL A 80 3.53 5.86 -5.29
N ASN A 81 2.45 5.80 -6.07
CA ASN A 81 1.66 4.59 -6.28
C ASN A 81 1.09 3.96 -5.00
N LEU A 82 0.66 4.83 -4.08
CA LEU A 82 -0.02 4.46 -2.84
C LEU A 82 -1.51 4.79 -2.90
N THR A 83 -2.29 4.03 -2.12
CA THR A 83 -3.63 4.38 -1.65
C THR A 83 -3.58 4.62 -0.15
N TYR A 84 -4.39 5.56 0.33
CA TYR A 84 -4.41 5.98 1.74
C TYR A 84 -5.73 5.56 2.39
N SER A 85 -5.66 5.09 3.63
CA SER A 85 -6.85 4.85 4.44
C SER A 85 -7.45 6.17 4.97
N GLU A 86 -8.56 6.04 5.70
CA GLU A 86 -9.02 7.07 6.62
C GLU A 86 -7.97 7.36 7.70
N VAL A 87 -8.09 8.53 8.31
CA VAL A 87 -7.19 8.96 9.40
C VAL A 87 -7.44 8.12 10.63
N GLN A 88 -6.36 7.72 11.27
CA GLN A 88 -6.37 7.00 12.54
C GLN A 88 -5.55 7.76 13.57
N ASP A 89 -6.08 7.84 14.78
CA ASP A 89 -5.32 8.28 15.94
C ASP A 89 -4.46 7.14 16.47
N ARG A 90 -3.15 7.38 16.68
CA ARG A 90 -2.22 6.36 17.16
C ARG A 90 -1.26 6.96 18.18
N VAL A 91 -1.22 6.36 19.36
CA VAL A 91 -0.21 6.64 20.39
C VAL A 91 1.02 5.79 20.11
N MET A 92 2.18 6.43 19.98
CA MET A 92 3.47 5.80 19.76
C MET A 92 4.45 6.22 20.86
N LEU A 93 5.65 5.62 20.88
CA LEU A 93 6.70 5.97 21.85
C LEU A 93 7.05 7.46 21.85
N THR A 94 6.93 8.13 20.71
CA THR A 94 7.26 9.55 20.55
C THR A 94 6.07 10.48 20.74
N GLY A 95 4.93 9.99 21.21
CA GLY A 95 3.72 10.79 21.43
C GLY A 95 2.54 10.44 20.51
N ARG A 96 1.55 11.32 20.47
CA ARG A 96 0.28 11.10 19.77
C ARG A 96 0.34 11.61 18.33
N HIS A 97 -0.08 10.76 17.39
CA HIS A 97 -0.02 11.05 15.95
C HIS A 97 -1.35 10.71 15.27
N MET A 98 -1.71 11.52 14.27
CA MET A 98 -2.74 11.16 13.29
C MET A 98 -2.04 10.59 12.05
N VAL A 99 -2.41 9.38 11.66
CA VAL A 99 -1.75 8.62 10.59
C VAL A 99 -2.76 8.03 9.62
N ARG A 100 -2.32 7.77 8.39
CA ARG A 100 -3.07 6.97 7.41
C ARG A 100 -2.27 5.74 7.05
N ASP A 101 -2.88 4.57 7.11
CA ASP A 101 -2.23 3.37 6.55
C ASP A 101 -2.09 3.56 5.03
N VAL A 102 -0.96 3.11 4.49
CA VAL A 102 -0.69 3.17 3.05
C VAL A 102 -0.62 1.77 2.45
N SER A 103 -1.26 1.60 1.30
CA SER A 103 -1.29 0.34 0.56
C SER A 103 -0.84 0.54 -0.89
N CYS A 104 -0.33 -0.51 -1.51
CA CYS A 104 0.07 -0.46 -2.91
C CYS A 104 -1.15 -0.22 -3.80
N LYS A 105 -1.09 0.78 -4.68
CA LYS A 105 -2.17 1.12 -5.63
C LYS A 105 -2.51 -0.02 -6.60
N SER A 106 -1.55 -0.91 -6.88
CA SER A 106 -1.69 -2.01 -7.84
C SER A 106 -2.29 -3.28 -7.21
N CYS A 107 -1.75 -3.73 -6.08
CA CYS A 107 -2.13 -5.02 -5.46
C CYS A 107 -2.84 -4.90 -4.10
N ASP A 108 -3.11 -3.68 -3.64
CA ASP A 108 -3.78 -3.34 -2.38
C ASP A 108 -3.10 -3.95 -1.12
N SER A 109 -1.85 -4.42 -1.22
CA SER A 109 -1.06 -4.84 -0.06
C SER A 109 -0.73 -3.65 0.83
N LYS A 110 -1.00 -3.74 2.14
CA LYS A 110 -0.52 -2.76 3.11
C LYS A 110 1.02 -2.74 3.10
N LEU A 111 1.61 -1.55 3.14
CA LEU A 111 3.06 -1.34 3.08
C LEU A 111 3.60 -0.57 4.29
N GLY A 112 2.76 0.23 4.94
CA GLY A 112 3.13 1.03 6.12
C GLY A 112 2.10 2.11 6.43
N TRP A 113 2.54 3.32 6.77
CA TRP A 113 1.66 4.46 7.06
C TRP A 113 2.30 5.81 6.75
N MET A 114 1.49 6.86 6.62
CA MET A 114 1.89 8.26 6.47
C MET A 114 1.49 9.05 7.71
N TYR A 115 2.33 9.97 8.16
CA TYR A 115 2.03 10.87 9.28
C TYR A 115 1.33 12.13 8.78
N GLU A 116 0.06 12.32 9.15
CA GLU A 116 -0.69 13.50 8.76
C GLU A 116 -0.50 14.64 9.75
N PHE A 117 -0.46 14.32 11.05
CA PHE A 117 -0.22 15.28 12.11
C PHE A 117 0.51 14.64 13.29
N ALA A 118 1.40 15.38 13.92
CA ALA A 118 2.02 15.04 15.20
C ALA A 118 1.66 16.10 16.25
N THR A 119 1.33 15.67 17.47
CA THR A 119 0.99 16.61 18.55
C THR A 119 2.21 17.35 19.06
N GLU A 120 3.34 16.67 19.16
CA GLU A 120 4.58 17.22 19.72
C GLU A 120 5.42 17.94 18.64
N ASP A 121 5.86 19.17 18.93
CA ASP A 121 6.61 20.01 17.98
C ASP A 121 7.89 19.35 17.47
N ASN A 122 8.59 18.61 18.34
CA ASN A 122 9.81 17.89 17.97
C ASN A 122 9.56 16.67 17.07
N GLN A 123 8.30 16.30 16.81
CA GLN A 123 7.91 15.23 15.88
C GLN A 123 7.36 15.76 14.55
N LYS A 124 7.19 17.08 14.39
CA LYS A 124 6.63 17.72 13.18
C LYS A 124 7.39 17.40 11.90
N TYR A 125 8.69 17.09 11.99
CA TYR A 125 9.49 16.67 10.84
C TYR A 125 8.96 15.40 10.14
N LYS A 126 8.12 14.60 10.82
CA LYS A 126 7.48 13.41 10.27
C LYS A 126 6.23 13.72 9.46
N GLU A 127 5.60 14.88 9.63
CA GLU A 127 4.35 15.21 8.92
C GLU A 127 4.57 15.19 7.40
N GLY A 128 3.63 14.59 6.67
CA GLY A 128 3.70 14.31 5.24
C GLY A 128 4.68 13.20 4.84
N ARG A 129 5.41 12.60 5.80
CA ARG A 129 6.40 11.54 5.52
C ARG A 129 5.76 10.17 5.60
N VAL A 130 6.30 9.24 4.82
CA VAL A 130 5.77 7.88 4.70
C VAL A 130 6.75 6.88 5.31
N ILE A 131 6.22 6.02 6.17
CA ILE A 131 6.88 4.82 6.63
C ILE A 131 6.54 3.68 5.68
N LEU A 132 7.56 3.00 5.17
CA LEU A 132 7.42 1.70 4.51
C LEU A 132 8.17 0.65 5.32
N GLU A 133 7.52 -0.47 5.59
CA GLU A 133 8.14 -1.56 6.34
C GLU A 133 9.07 -2.37 5.43
N ARG A 134 10.29 -2.64 5.93
CA ARG A 134 11.35 -3.28 5.12
C ARG A 134 10.93 -4.66 4.61
N ALA A 135 10.14 -5.41 5.37
CA ALA A 135 9.69 -6.74 4.96
C ALA A 135 8.70 -6.71 3.78
N LEU A 136 8.15 -5.55 3.45
CA LEU A 136 7.07 -5.38 2.47
C LEU A 136 7.54 -4.63 1.21
N VAL A 137 8.81 -4.24 1.15
CA VAL A 137 9.43 -3.57 0.01
C VAL A 137 10.69 -4.31 -0.44
N ALA A 138 10.94 -4.31 -1.74
CA ALA A 138 12.18 -4.80 -2.34
C ALA A 138 13.05 -3.62 -2.77
N GLU A 139 14.37 -3.75 -2.61
CA GLU A 139 15.36 -2.79 -3.12
C GLU A 139 15.99 -3.37 -4.39
N SER A 140 16.08 -2.56 -5.44
CA SER A 140 16.72 -2.94 -6.70
C SER A 140 17.54 -1.81 -7.27
N ASP A 141 18.55 -2.15 -8.08
CA ASP A 141 19.27 -1.14 -8.85
C ASP A 141 18.35 -0.55 -9.93
N GLY A 142 18.39 0.77 -10.08
CA GLY A 142 17.73 1.50 -11.14
C GLY A 142 18.69 1.82 -12.28
N MET A 143 18.20 2.50 -13.32
CA MET A 143 19.05 2.94 -14.41
C MET A 143 19.78 4.22 -14.03
N ASP A 144 21.11 4.21 -14.10
CA ASP A 144 21.92 5.41 -14.05
C ASP A 144 21.98 6.06 -15.44
N GLU A 145 21.36 7.23 -15.61
CA GLU A 145 21.45 8.01 -16.85
C GLU A 145 22.91 8.27 -17.25
N ARG A 146 23.81 8.44 -16.27
CA ARG A 146 25.26 8.64 -16.54
C ARG A 146 25.88 7.42 -17.21
N SER A 147 25.57 6.22 -16.73
CA SER A 147 26.05 4.97 -17.33
C SER A 147 25.58 4.79 -18.78
N PHE A 148 24.42 5.33 -19.15
CA PHE A 148 23.90 5.25 -20.51
C PHE A 148 24.61 6.24 -21.45
N TYR A 149 24.88 7.46 -20.98
CA TYR A 149 25.65 8.46 -21.74
C TYR A 149 27.12 8.06 -21.92
N GLU A 150 27.77 7.52 -20.89
CA GLU A 150 29.14 7.03 -20.99
C GLU A 150 29.26 5.84 -21.96
N ARG A 151 28.30 4.91 -21.92
CA ARG A 151 28.27 3.77 -22.85
C ARG A 151 28.03 4.20 -24.31
N ARG A 152 27.34 5.33 -24.54
CA ARG A 152 27.21 5.95 -25.87
C ARG A 152 28.41 6.79 -26.29
N ARG A 153 29.20 7.32 -25.35
CA ARG A 153 30.40 8.12 -25.65
C ARG A 153 31.61 7.25 -25.98
N ASN A 154 31.66 6.04 -25.40
CA ASN A 154 32.75 5.09 -25.56
C ASN A 154 32.52 4.09 -26.71
N ASN A 155 31.52 4.33 -27.57
CA ASN A 155 31.15 3.51 -28.71
C ASN A 155 30.99 4.40 -29.95
#